data_AF-A0A439CLH3-F1
#
_entry.id   AF-A0A439CLH3-F1
#
_cell.length_a   1.000
_cell.length_b   1.000
_cell.length_c   1.000
_cell.angle_alpha   90.00
_cell.angle_beta   90.00
_cell.angle_gamma   90.00
#
_symmetry.space_group_name_H-M   'P 1'
#
loop_
_entity.id
_entity.type
_entity.pdbx_description
1 polymer ?
#
loop_
_entity_poly.entity_id
_entity_poly.type
_entity_poly.pdbx_seq_one_letter_code
_entity_poly.pdbx_strand_id
1 'polypeptide(L)'
;EENQRAASAAAAAASRTTVDTKLAEARSLESQISAKAAQIEALETRIADSEGRNEKEKDSRVHADLKAVERLEAEMDLLATKIETLRVEADEEFARGLAEREDEWGAWE
;
A
#
# COMPACT_ATOMS: atom_id res chain seq x y z
N GLU A 1 17.78 -11.33 -35.53
CA GLU A 1 16.92 -10.13 -35.48
C GLU A 1 15.49 -10.42 -35.00
N GLU A 2 14.69 -11.24 -35.69
CA GLU A 2 13.29 -11.49 -35.28
C GLU A 2 13.15 -12.11 -33.88
N ASN A 3 14.03 -13.06 -33.54
CA ASN A 3 14.04 -13.72 -32.22
C ASN A 3 14.48 -12.78 -31.08
N GLN A 4 15.31 -11.76 -31.38
CA GLN A 4 15.72 -10.75 -30.38
C GLN A 4 14.61 -9.73 -30.13
N ARG A 5 13.92 -9.27 -31.18
CA ARG A 5 12.78 -8.35 -31.04
C ARG A 5 11.61 -8.98 -30.29
N ALA A 6 11.36 -10.28 -30.49
CA ALA A 6 10.35 -11.00 -29.75
C ALA A 6 10.71 -11.11 -28.25
N ALA A 7 11.99 -11.34 -27.93
CA ALA A 7 12.47 -11.43 -26.56
C ALA A 7 12.37 -10.08 -25.82
N SER A 8 12.73 -8.96 -26.45
CA SER A 8 12.66 -7.65 -25.81
C SER A 8 11.23 -7.12 -25.65
N ALA A 9 10.35 -7.39 -26.63
CA ALA A 9 8.94 -7.11 -26.50
C ALA A 9 8.29 -7.90 -25.34
N ALA A 10 8.69 -9.16 -25.15
CA ALA A 10 8.22 -9.98 -24.04
C ALA A 10 8.73 -9.47 -22.68
N ALA A 11 10.01 -9.07 -22.60
CA ALA A 11 10.59 -8.48 -21.39
C ALA A 11 9.89 -7.17 -21.00
N ALA A 12 9.66 -6.26 -21.96
CA ALA A 12 8.95 -5.01 -21.72
C ALA A 12 7.49 -5.22 -21.25
N ALA A 13 6.81 -6.22 -21.82
CA ALA A 13 5.46 -6.58 -21.40
C ALA A 13 5.42 -7.17 -19.98
N ALA A 14 6.43 -7.97 -19.61
CA ALA A 14 6.57 -8.51 -18.27
C ALA A 14 6.84 -7.40 -17.23
N SER A 15 7.78 -6.48 -17.51
CA SER A 15 8.09 -5.35 -16.62
C SER A 15 6.86 -4.45 -16.39
N ARG A 16 6.11 -4.16 -17.45
CA ARG A 16 4.85 -3.40 -17.33
C ARG A 16 3.81 -4.11 -16.45
N THR A 17 3.65 -5.42 -16.62
CA THR A 17 2.72 -6.22 -15.81
C THR A 17 3.10 -6.20 -14.32
N THR A 18 4.41 -6.25 -14.03
CA THR A 18 4.93 -6.13 -12.67
C THR A 18 4.61 -4.77 -12.05
N VAL A 19 4.85 -3.67 -12.79
CA VAL A 19 4.52 -2.31 -12.35
C VAL A 19 3.02 -2.18 -12.07
N ASP A 20 2.17 -2.61 -13.00
CA ASP A 20 0.71 -2.55 -12.86
C ASP A 20 0.22 -3.34 -11.64
N THR A 21 0.84 -4.50 -11.38
CA THR A 21 0.52 -5.35 -10.22
C THR A 21 0.89 -4.67 -8.90
N LYS A 22 2.10 -4.11 -8.79
CA LYS A 22 2.54 -3.40 -7.57
C LYS A 22 1.66 -2.18 -7.28
N LEU A 23 1.29 -1.41 -8.32
CA LEU A 23 0.39 -0.27 -8.17
C LEU A 23 -1.04 -0.67 -7.79
N ALA A 24 -1.55 -1.79 -8.32
CA ALA A 24 -2.84 -2.33 -7.93
C ALA A 24 -2.86 -2.80 -6.46
N GLU A 25 -1.77 -3.45 -6.02
CA GLU A 25 -1.60 -3.84 -4.62
C GLU A 25 -1.56 -2.61 -3.71
N ALA A 26 -0.78 -1.57 -4.06
CA ALA A 26 -0.73 -0.31 -3.30
C ALA A 26 -2.13 0.31 -3.12
N ARG A 27 -2.95 0.38 -4.18
CA ARG A 27 -4.33 0.89 -4.11
C ARG A 27 -5.23 0.04 -3.20
N SER A 28 -5.05 -1.29 -3.22
CA SER A 28 -5.78 -2.19 -2.32
C SER A 28 -5.43 -1.92 -0.86
N LEU A 29 -4.13 -1.72 -0.56
CA LEU A 29 -3.69 -1.37 0.79
C LEU A 29 -4.20 0.00 1.24
N GLU A 30 -4.24 1.00 0.34
CA GLU A 30 -4.86 2.31 0.62
C GLU A 30 -6.34 2.16 1.02
N SER A 31 -7.10 1.33 0.31
CA SER A 31 -8.48 1.05 0.66
C SER A 31 -8.62 0.38 2.03
N GLN A 32 -7.67 -0.47 2.43
CA GLN A 32 -7.66 -1.07 3.77
C GLN A 32 -7.37 -0.03 4.86
N ILE A 33 -6.46 0.91 4.60
CA ILE A 33 -6.20 2.05 5.51
C ILE A 33 -7.47 2.87 5.71
N SER A 34 -8.21 3.20 4.64
CA SER A 34 -9.49 3.93 4.76
C SER A 34 -10.52 3.17 5.60
N ALA A 35 -10.61 1.85 5.43
CA ALA A 35 -11.52 1.02 6.22
C ALA A 35 -11.12 0.95 7.71
N LYS A 36 -9.82 0.99 8.02
CA LYS A 36 -9.32 1.05 9.41
C LYS A 36 -9.55 2.43 10.03
N ALA A 37 -9.35 3.51 9.27
CA ALA A 37 -9.65 4.86 9.74
C ALA A 37 -11.13 5.01 10.15
N ALA A 38 -12.05 4.47 9.35
CA ALA A 38 -13.48 4.45 9.70
C ALA A 38 -13.77 3.62 10.97
N GLN A 39 -13.02 2.54 11.21
CA GLN A 39 -13.14 1.75 12.45
C GLN A 39 -12.65 2.54 13.67
N ILE A 40 -11.55 3.29 13.53
CA ILE A 40 -11.03 4.17 14.59
C ILE A 40 -12.09 5.21 14.95
N GLU A 41 -12.65 5.93 13.96
CA GLU A 41 -13.68 6.95 14.20
C GLU A 41 -14.91 6.37 14.94
N ALA A 42 -15.33 5.16 14.59
CA ALA A 42 -16.43 4.47 15.26
C ALA A 42 -16.08 4.08 16.71
N LEU A 43 -14.83 3.69 16.99
CA LEU A 43 -14.36 3.38 18.34
C LEU A 43 -14.24 4.65 19.19
N GLU A 44 -13.69 5.73 18.63
CA GLU A 44 -13.58 7.03 19.30
C GLU A 44 -14.97 7.58 19.67
N THR A 45 -15.94 7.48 18.77
CA THR A 45 -17.34 7.87 19.04
C THR A 45 -17.92 7.06 20.20
N ARG A 46 -17.70 5.73 20.22
CA ARG A 46 -18.16 4.87 21.32
C ARG A 46 -17.51 5.20 22.65
N ILE A 47 -16.21 5.55 22.64
CA ILE A 47 -15.49 5.99 23.83
C ILE A 47 -16.11 7.28 24.34
N ALA A 48 -16.29 8.29 23.49
CA ALA A 48 -16.91 9.57 23.86
C ALA A 48 -18.33 9.40 24.42
N ASP A 49 -19.15 8.54 23.80
CA ASP A 49 -20.51 8.20 24.27
C ASP A 49 -20.52 7.53 25.64
N SER A 50 -19.46 6.79 25.98
CA SER A 50 -19.29 6.17 27.30
C SER A 50 -18.89 7.19 28.38
N GLU A 51 -18.03 8.15 28.02
CA GLU A 51 -17.58 9.22 28.93
C GLU A 51 -18.72 10.16 29.34
N GLY A 52 -19.69 10.38 28.45
CA GLY A 52 -20.89 11.18 28.71
C GLY A 52 -21.89 10.54 29.69
N ARG A 53 -21.81 9.22 29.94
CA ARG A 53 -22.76 8.49 30.81
C ARG A 53 -22.33 8.39 32.28
N ASN A 54 -21.24 9.07 32.67
CA ASN A 54 -20.85 9.29 34.07
C ASN A 54 -20.64 8.01 34.91
N GLU A 55 -20.32 6.88 34.26
CA GLU A 55 -19.85 5.65 34.91
C GLU A 55 -18.35 5.49 34.60
N LYS A 56 -17.60 6.52 34.99
CA LYS A 56 -16.17 6.65 34.69
C LYS A 56 -15.37 5.65 35.54
N GLU A 57 -14.30 5.14 34.94
CA GLU A 57 -13.13 4.49 35.58
C GLU A 57 -13.05 2.96 35.64
N LYS A 58 -14.08 2.17 35.27
CA LYS A 58 -13.95 0.70 35.32
C LYS A 58 -14.49 -0.08 34.14
N ASP A 59 -14.90 0.58 33.08
CA ASP A 59 -15.42 -0.15 31.94
C ASP A 59 -14.25 -0.73 31.12
N SER A 60 -13.95 -2.01 31.39
CA SER A 60 -13.00 -2.83 30.65
C SER A 60 -13.17 -2.72 29.12
N ARG A 61 -14.38 -2.36 28.67
CA ARG A 61 -14.71 -2.08 27.28
C ARG A 61 -14.02 -0.84 26.72
N VAL A 62 -13.96 0.28 27.46
CA VAL A 62 -13.27 1.50 27.02
C VAL A 62 -11.77 1.24 26.89
N HIS A 63 -11.19 0.50 27.84
CA HIS A 63 -9.77 0.13 27.76
C HIS A 63 -9.49 -0.82 26.58
N ALA A 64 -10.41 -1.74 26.28
CA ALA A 64 -10.31 -2.61 25.11
C ALA A 64 -10.46 -1.82 23.79
N ASP A 65 -11.39 -0.87 23.73
CA ASP A 65 -11.60 -0.01 22.56
C ASP A 65 -10.37 0.88 22.31
N LEU A 66 -9.76 1.47 23.36
CA LEU A 66 -8.49 2.23 23.24
C LEU A 66 -7.34 1.37 22.71
N LYS A 67 -7.15 0.16 23.25
CA LYS A 67 -6.12 -0.76 22.72
C LYS A 67 -6.39 -1.19 21.29
N ALA A 68 -7.66 -1.29 20.89
CA ALA A 68 -8.02 -1.59 19.51
C ALA A 68 -7.66 -0.42 18.58
N VAL A 69 -7.85 0.84 19.02
CA VAL A 69 -7.40 2.03 18.28
C VAL A 69 -5.88 2.01 18.10
N GLU A 70 -5.10 1.86 19.19
CA GLU A 70 -3.63 1.81 19.12
C GLU A 70 -3.12 0.73 18.15
N ARG A 71 -3.78 -0.44 18.15
CA ARG A 71 -3.45 -1.52 17.23
C ARG A 71 -3.79 -1.18 15.78
N LEU A 72 -4.95 -0.57 15.54
CA LEU A 72 -5.38 -0.18 14.20
C LEU A 72 -4.45 0.89 13.62
N GLU A 73 -3.99 1.85 14.43
CA GLU A 73 -3.00 2.86 14.04
C GLU A 73 -1.68 2.19 13.64
N ALA A 74 -1.15 1.30 14.48
CA ALA A 74 0.09 0.58 14.18
C ALA A 74 -0.01 -0.28 12.90
N GLU A 75 -1.17 -0.91 12.67
CA GLU A 75 -1.43 -1.64 11.42
C GLU A 75 -1.51 -0.69 10.22
N MET A 76 -2.10 0.51 10.36
CA MET A 76 -2.13 1.52 9.30
C MET A 76 -0.73 2.03 8.95
N ASP A 77 0.15 2.26 9.93
CA ASP A 77 1.54 2.69 9.70
C ASP A 77 2.35 1.65 8.93
N LEU A 78 2.16 0.37 9.27
CA LEU A 78 2.79 -0.74 8.55
C LEU A 78 2.31 -0.79 7.09
N LEU A 79 1.00 -0.64 6.87
CA LEU A 79 0.43 -0.60 5.53
C LEU A 79 0.93 0.60 4.72
N ALA A 80 1.04 1.77 5.35
CA ALA A 80 1.58 2.97 4.71
C ALA A 80 3.04 2.76 4.26
N THR A 81 3.86 2.16 5.12
CA THR A 81 5.25 1.80 4.79
C THR A 81 5.32 0.81 3.62
N LYS A 82 4.42 -0.17 3.59
CA LYS A 82 4.36 -1.16 2.50
C LYS A 82 3.90 -0.52 1.18
N ILE A 83 2.94 0.40 1.21
CA ILE A 83 2.51 1.17 0.03
C ILE A 83 3.69 1.94 -0.56
N GLU A 84 4.45 2.65 0.29
CA GLU A 84 5.61 3.40 -0.16
C GLU A 84 6.66 2.48 -0.80
N THR A 85 6.93 1.35 -0.17
CA THR A 85 7.85 0.34 -0.71
C THR A 85 7.39 -0.15 -2.09
N LEU A 86 6.11 -0.48 -2.25
CA LEU A 86 5.55 -0.95 -3.53
C LEU A 86 5.65 0.12 -4.63
N ARG A 87 5.50 1.40 -4.28
CA ARG A 87 5.62 2.52 -5.22
C ARG A 87 7.07 2.71 -5.68
N VAL A 88 8.02 2.74 -4.74
CA VAL A 88 9.46 2.80 -5.06
C VAL A 88 9.86 1.62 -5.93
N GLU A 89 9.45 0.41 -5.55
CA GLU A 89 9.70 -0.79 -6.33
C GLU A 89 9.04 -0.78 -7.72
N ALA A 90 7.94 -0.06 -7.91
CA ALA A 90 7.31 0.11 -9.22
C ALA A 90 8.09 1.11 -10.08
N ASP A 91 8.55 2.21 -9.48
CA ASP A 91 9.35 3.23 -10.17
C ASP A 91 10.72 2.67 -10.60
N GLU A 92 11.35 1.83 -9.77
CA GLU A 92 12.61 1.15 -10.10
C GLU A 92 12.45 0.16 -11.27
N GLU A 93 11.37 -0.64 -11.29
CA GLU A 93 11.08 -1.55 -12.41
C GLU A 93 10.79 -0.77 -13.70
N PHE A 94 10.10 0.37 -13.59
CA PHE A 94 9.85 1.24 -14.72
C PHE A 94 11.16 1.84 -15.27
N ALA A 95 12.03 2.34 -14.39
CA ALA A 95 13.33 2.88 -14.78
C ALA A 95 14.23 1.83 -15.42
N ARG A 96 14.25 0.61 -14.87
CA ARG A 96 15.00 -0.53 -15.45
C ARG A 96 14.50 -0.88 -16.84
N GLY A 97 13.18 -0.93 -17.02
CA GLY A 97 12.57 -1.19 -18.33
C GLY A 97 12.85 -0.09 -19.36
N LEU A 98 13.07 1.15 -18.94
CA LEU A 98 13.52 2.23 -19.83
C LEU A 98 15.00 2.08 -20.21
N ALA A 99 15.88 1.80 -19.25
CA ALA A 99 17.31 1.64 -19.49
C ALA A 99 17.62 0.48 -20.45
N GLU A 100 16.98 -0.68 -20.26
CA GLU A 100 17.11 -1.84 -21.16
C GLU A 100 16.68 -1.49 -22.59
N ARG A 101 15.72 -0.57 -22.74
CA ARG A 101 15.23 -0.12 -24.03
C ARG A 101 16.14 0.92 -24.69
N GLU A 102 16.83 1.76 -23.92
CA GLU A 102 17.82 2.71 -24.46
C GLU A 102 19.09 2.00 -24.95
N ASP A 103 19.57 0.97 -24.22
CA ASP A 103 20.70 0.14 -24.65
C ASP A 103 20.42 -0.58 -25.99
N GLU A 104 19.17 -0.98 -26.23
CA GLU A 104 18.76 -1.55 -27.51
C GLU A 104 18.85 -0.57 -28.68
N TRP A 105 18.68 0.74 -28.45
CA TRP A 105 18.75 1.76 -29.50
C TRP A 105 20.20 2.25 -29.72
N GLY A 106 20.99 2.34 -28.66
CA GLY A 106 22.42 2.68 -28.74
C GLY A 106 23.28 1.62 -29.44
N ALA A 107 22.85 0.35 -29.46
CA ALA A 107 23.53 -0.73 -30.17
C ALA A 107 23.31 -0.72 -31.71
N TRP A 108 22.49 0.21 -32.24
CA TRP A 108 22.23 0.37 -33.69
C TRP A 108 23.08 1.46 -34.37
N GLU A 109 23.82 2.29 -33.62
CA GLU A 109 24.81 3.24 -34.18
C GLU A 109 26.19 2.58 -34.40
#